data_AF-A0A1Y2C2F6-F1
#
_entry.id   AF-A0A1Y2C2F6-F1
#
_cell.length_a   1.000
_cell.length_b   1.000
_cell.length_c   1.000
_cell.angle_alpha   90.00
_cell.angle_beta   90.00
_cell.angle_gamma   90.00
#
_symmetry.space_group_name_H-M   'P 1'
#
loop_
_entity.id
_entity.type
_entity.pdbx_description
1 polymer ?
#
loop_
_entity_poly.entity_id
_entity_poly.type
_entity_poly.pdbx_seq_one_letter_code
_entity_poly.pdbx_strand_id
1 'polypeptide(L)'
;MSLVKVVCGLLLVEAIHGSYTVIVKVLFVTDKVHPILFIFLRSLVALPCLLALAWYVDKPGMANDCLSWALGVTGNLMANSGGILLTQSTFKASLFQQLNPVVTTTLSAFQGRENVNIFTRTGALKWGWILFAVIGAALFNPIGDILFLVNVASYSSYLVYISDLLNEYPAILLTAWTYISGVAFNGICLLFAWMLSESPVFHFPPKGILAVLYGGIFSSTIVYILINWINQQTSPPFVTAFIPLQTVFVVILSAVFLGETVGAQEIIGGLIVCVGVFGLVYVRWSEGQGESLCSGDQERVHDTDETSPLLS
;
A
#
# COMPACT_ATOMS: atom_id res chain seq x y z
N MET A 1 18.96 1.41 15.12
CA MET A 1 18.22 0.13 15.00
C MET A 1 18.78 -0.65 13.81
N SER A 2 18.81 -2.00 13.80
CA SER A 2 19.48 -2.73 12.70
C SER A 2 18.64 -2.73 11.42
N LEU A 3 19.22 -2.24 10.31
CA LEU A 3 18.67 -2.27 8.95
C LEU A 3 18.05 -3.63 8.58
N VAL A 4 18.65 -4.71 9.09
CA VAL A 4 18.16 -6.09 8.93
C VAL A 4 16.69 -6.25 9.37
N LYS A 5 16.29 -5.67 10.50
CA LYS A 5 14.90 -5.79 10.99
C LYS A 5 13.92 -5.12 10.04
N VAL A 6 14.29 -3.96 9.50
CA VAL A 6 13.46 -3.21 8.55
C VAL A 6 13.28 -4.00 7.25
N VAL A 7 14.38 -4.49 6.68
CA VAL A 7 14.35 -5.28 5.44
C VAL A 7 13.55 -6.58 5.61
N CYS A 8 13.74 -7.30 6.73
CA CYS A 8 12.95 -8.49 7.02
C CYS A 8 11.45 -8.17 7.16
N GLY A 9 11.11 -7.04 7.78
CA GLY A 9 9.73 -6.57 7.89
C GLY A 9 9.10 -6.28 6.52
N LEU A 10 9.84 -5.59 5.64
CA LEU A 10 9.39 -5.32 4.27
C LEU A 10 9.18 -6.61 3.48
N LEU A 11 10.13 -7.54 3.53
CA LEU A 11 9.98 -8.84 2.86
C LEU A 11 8.73 -9.60 3.31
N LEU A 12 8.43 -9.56 4.61
CA LEU A 12 7.22 -10.17 5.16
C LEU A 12 5.95 -9.47 4.66
N VAL A 13 5.95 -8.13 4.63
CA VAL A 13 4.84 -7.32 4.10
C VAL A 13 4.54 -7.67 2.65
N GLU A 14 5.56 -7.69 1.79
CA GLU A 14 5.38 -7.97 0.36
C GLU A 14 4.92 -9.40 0.10
N ALA A 15 5.38 -10.37 0.90
CA ALA A 15 4.92 -11.76 0.82
C ALA A 15 3.44 -11.92 1.22
N ILE A 16 3.01 -11.23 2.29
CA ILE A 16 1.61 -11.25 2.75
C ILE A 16 0.71 -10.57 1.71
N HIS A 17 1.10 -9.40 1.19
CA HIS A 17 0.32 -8.72 0.15
C HIS A 17 0.24 -9.54 -1.13
N GLY A 18 1.34 -10.18 -1.56
CA GLY A 18 1.33 -10.97 -2.78
C GLY A 18 0.43 -12.20 -2.68
N SER A 19 0.52 -12.94 -1.58
CA SER A 19 -0.37 -14.07 -1.32
C SER A 19 -1.83 -13.65 -1.15
N TYR A 20 -2.09 -12.53 -0.50
CA TYR A 20 -3.43 -11.98 -0.33
C TYR A 20 -4.09 -11.64 -1.67
N THR A 21 -3.40 -10.95 -2.58
CA THR A 21 -3.91 -10.61 -3.91
C THR A 21 -4.40 -11.84 -4.69
N VAL A 22 -3.69 -12.97 -4.57
CA VAL A 22 -4.08 -14.24 -5.20
C VAL A 22 -5.33 -14.85 -4.55
N ILE A 23 -5.41 -14.86 -3.21
CA ILE A 23 -6.59 -15.35 -2.47
C ILE A 23 -7.86 -14.55 -2.84
N VAL A 24 -7.73 -13.22 -2.91
CA VAL A 24 -8.84 -12.33 -3.24
C VAL A 24 -9.41 -12.62 -4.62
N LYS A 25 -8.54 -12.85 -5.61
CA LYS A 25 -8.98 -13.23 -6.94
C LYS A 25 -9.77 -14.53 -6.93
N VAL A 26 -9.28 -15.58 -6.27
CA VAL A 26 -9.99 -16.86 -6.21
C VAL A 26 -11.42 -16.67 -5.70
N LEU A 27 -11.61 -15.87 -4.65
CA LEU A 27 -12.94 -15.56 -4.11
C LEU A 27 -13.83 -14.77 -5.06
N PHE A 28 -13.30 -13.73 -5.70
CA PHE A 28 -14.10 -12.86 -6.57
C PHE A 28 -14.51 -13.57 -7.86
N VAL A 29 -13.63 -14.41 -8.39
CA VAL A 29 -13.85 -15.10 -9.68
C VAL A 29 -14.63 -16.40 -9.49
N THR A 30 -14.27 -17.21 -8.50
CA THR A 30 -14.85 -18.55 -8.30
C THR A 30 -16.15 -18.48 -7.51
N ASP A 31 -16.13 -17.78 -6.38
CA ASP A 31 -17.25 -17.74 -5.43
C ASP A 31 -18.14 -16.50 -5.61
N LYS A 32 -17.82 -15.63 -6.58
CA LYS A 32 -18.60 -14.43 -6.95
C LYS A 32 -18.96 -13.53 -5.76
N VAL A 33 -18.06 -13.43 -4.79
CA VAL A 33 -18.26 -12.58 -3.62
C VAL A 33 -18.21 -11.12 -4.02
N HIS A 34 -19.17 -10.32 -3.54
CA HIS A 34 -19.19 -8.89 -3.79
C HIS A 34 -17.96 -8.20 -3.14
N PRO A 35 -17.11 -7.47 -3.90
CA PRO A 35 -15.86 -6.91 -3.37
C PRO A 35 -16.05 -5.96 -2.19
N ILE A 36 -17.09 -5.11 -2.24
CA ILE A 36 -17.39 -4.14 -1.18
C ILE A 36 -17.74 -4.87 0.14
N LEU A 37 -18.51 -5.96 0.07
CA LEU A 37 -18.82 -6.77 1.25
C LEU A 37 -17.56 -7.39 1.83
N PHE A 38 -16.71 -7.96 0.98
CA PHE A 38 -15.47 -8.58 1.40
C PHE A 38 -14.52 -7.58 2.09
N ILE A 39 -14.34 -6.37 1.52
CA ILE A 39 -13.52 -5.30 2.12
C ILE A 39 -14.10 -4.86 3.46
N PHE A 40 -15.42 -4.71 3.54
CA PHE A 40 -16.10 -4.35 4.78
C PHE A 40 -15.86 -5.39 5.88
N LEU A 41 -16.10 -6.68 5.59
CA LEU A 41 -15.90 -7.79 6.53
C LEU A 41 -14.43 -7.90 6.96
N ARG A 42 -13.49 -7.76 6.02
CA ARG A 42 -12.05 -7.75 6.31
C ARG A 42 -11.68 -6.62 7.26
N SER A 43 -12.12 -5.40 6.97
CA SER A 43 -11.85 -4.22 7.80
C SER A 43 -12.49 -4.35 9.19
N LEU A 44 -13.67 -4.96 9.25
CA LEU A 44 -14.39 -5.24 10.51
C LEU A 44 -13.62 -6.23 11.41
N VAL A 45 -12.93 -7.22 10.82
CA VAL A 45 -12.06 -8.15 11.57
C VAL A 45 -10.80 -7.46 12.06
N ALA A 46 -10.20 -6.58 11.27
CA ALA A 46 -8.96 -5.89 11.63
C ALA A 46 -9.14 -4.89 12.79
N LEU A 47 -10.31 -4.24 12.86
CA LEU A 47 -10.62 -3.18 13.81
C LEU A 47 -10.47 -3.60 15.30
N PRO A 48 -11.11 -4.68 15.80
CA PRO A 48 -10.97 -5.07 17.21
C PRO A 48 -9.53 -5.45 17.56
N CYS A 49 -8.80 -6.09 16.64
CA CYS A 49 -7.38 -6.40 16.84
C CYS A 49 -6.55 -5.12 17.01
N LEU A 50 -6.78 -4.12 16.16
CA LEU A 50 -6.08 -2.83 16.23
C LEU A 50 -6.46 -2.02 17.46
N LEU A 51 -7.74 -2.00 17.86
CA LEU A 51 -8.18 -1.28 19.05
C LEU A 51 -7.66 -1.93 20.34
N ALA A 52 -7.65 -3.26 20.41
CA ALA A 52 -7.08 -3.97 21.55
C ALA A 52 -5.57 -3.68 21.70
N LEU A 53 -4.84 -3.68 20.58
CA LEU A 53 -3.42 -3.32 20.56
C LEU A 53 -3.20 -1.85 20.92
N ALA A 54 -3.99 -0.93 20.35
CA ALA A 54 -3.90 0.49 20.66
C ALA A 54 -4.17 0.74 22.14
N TRP A 55 -5.21 0.15 22.72
CA TRP A 55 -5.54 0.33 24.13
C TRP A 55 -4.45 -0.19 25.08
N TYR A 56 -3.74 -1.25 24.68
CA TYR A 56 -2.64 -1.82 25.46
C TYR A 56 -1.35 -1.00 25.39
N VAL A 57 -1.05 -0.42 24.22
CA VAL A 57 0.23 0.27 23.97
C VAL A 57 0.13 1.78 24.22
N ASP A 58 -0.96 2.42 23.79
CA ASP A 58 -1.10 3.88 23.74
C ASP A 58 -2.43 4.34 24.35
N LYS A 59 -2.39 5.21 25.37
CA LYS A 59 -3.62 5.82 25.90
C LYS A 59 -4.23 6.73 24.81
N PRO A 60 -5.50 6.53 24.40
CA PRO A 60 -6.04 7.16 23.20
C PRO A 60 -6.23 8.67 23.37
N GLY A 61 -5.41 9.46 22.67
CA GLY A 61 -5.70 10.85 22.32
C GLY A 61 -6.32 10.92 20.92
N MET A 62 -7.32 11.78 20.73
CA MET A 62 -8.01 11.92 19.44
C MET A 62 -7.19 12.86 18.53
N ALA A 63 -6.73 12.35 17.40
CA ALA A 63 -6.14 13.20 16.36
C ALA A 63 -7.28 13.85 15.55
N ASN A 64 -7.53 15.14 15.77
CA ASN A 64 -8.64 15.88 15.12
C ASN A 64 -8.55 15.92 13.58
N ASP A 65 -7.36 15.76 13.00
CA ASP A 65 -7.13 15.77 11.55
C ASP A 65 -7.16 14.37 10.89
N CYS A 66 -7.37 13.30 11.66
CA CYS A 66 -7.23 11.93 11.15
C CYS A 66 -8.43 11.45 10.29
N LEU A 67 -9.60 12.09 10.45
CA LEU A 67 -10.87 11.63 9.87
C LEU A 67 -11.01 11.91 8.36
N SER A 68 -10.52 13.06 7.88
CA SER A 68 -10.53 13.40 6.45
C SER A 68 -9.58 12.52 5.64
N TRP A 69 -8.56 11.98 6.31
CA TRP A 69 -7.41 11.31 5.73
C TRP A 69 -7.65 9.84 5.41
N ALA A 70 -8.34 9.16 6.30
CA ALA A 70 -8.61 7.75 6.16
C ALA A 70 -9.64 7.41 5.06
N LEU A 71 -10.38 8.40 4.56
CA LEU A 71 -11.19 8.25 3.34
C LEU A 71 -10.32 7.91 2.12
N GLY A 72 -9.09 8.44 2.04
CA GLY A 72 -8.14 8.14 0.96
C GLY A 72 -7.59 6.70 1.02
N VAL A 73 -7.29 6.21 2.22
CA VAL A 73 -6.81 4.82 2.44
C VAL A 73 -7.90 3.79 2.13
N THR A 74 -9.15 4.18 2.32
CA THR A 74 -10.28 3.28 2.07
C THR A 74 -10.65 3.24 0.59
N GLY A 75 -10.48 4.37 -0.12
CA GLY A 75 -10.52 4.43 -1.58
C GLY A 75 -9.49 3.50 -2.24
N ASN A 76 -8.29 3.36 -1.66
CA ASN A 76 -7.27 2.44 -2.14
C ASN A 76 -7.79 0.98 -2.20
N LEU A 77 -8.29 0.44 -1.08
CA LEU A 77 -8.72 -0.97 -0.99
C LEU A 77 -9.86 -1.29 -1.97
N MET A 78 -10.81 -0.37 -2.11
CA MET A 78 -11.92 -0.50 -3.05
C MET A 78 -11.46 -0.42 -4.51
N ALA A 79 -10.58 0.52 -4.82
CA ALA A 79 -10.05 0.68 -6.17
C ALA A 79 -9.23 -0.56 -6.61
N ASN A 80 -8.43 -1.15 -5.72
CA ASN A 80 -7.70 -2.39 -6.02
C ASN A 80 -8.65 -3.56 -6.31
N SER A 81 -9.62 -3.78 -5.41
CA SER A 81 -10.53 -4.92 -5.50
C SER A 81 -11.49 -4.79 -6.69
N GLY A 82 -11.95 -3.57 -7.00
CA GLY A 82 -12.73 -3.27 -8.18
C GLY A 82 -11.93 -3.47 -9.48
N GLY A 83 -10.66 -3.04 -9.51
CA GLY A 83 -9.76 -3.28 -10.63
C GLY A 83 -9.55 -4.77 -10.90
N ILE A 84 -9.33 -5.59 -9.87
CA ILE A 84 -9.18 -7.05 -10.00
C ILE A 84 -10.47 -7.68 -10.55
N LEU A 85 -11.65 -7.25 -10.07
CA LEU A 85 -12.93 -7.77 -10.56
C LEU A 85 -13.14 -7.46 -12.05
N LEU A 86 -12.78 -6.26 -12.52
CA LEU A 86 -13.01 -5.86 -13.91
C LEU A 86 -11.96 -6.42 -14.88
N THR A 87 -10.70 -6.47 -14.46
CA THR A 87 -9.60 -6.95 -15.32
C THR A 87 -9.40 -8.45 -15.25
N GLN A 88 -9.95 -9.10 -14.21
CA GLN A 88 -9.82 -10.53 -13.93
C GLN A 88 -8.36 -11.01 -13.85
N SER A 89 -7.37 -10.10 -13.77
CA SER A 89 -5.94 -10.41 -13.79
C SER A 89 -5.26 -9.83 -12.56
N THR A 90 -4.74 -10.73 -11.72
CA THR A 90 -3.89 -10.36 -10.58
C THR A 90 -2.52 -9.89 -11.01
N PHE A 91 -2.02 -10.41 -12.13
CA PHE A 91 -0.78 -9.97 -12.73
C PHE A 91 -0.84 -8.48 -13.10
N LYS A 92 -1.91 -8.05 -13.78
CA LYS A 92 -2.11 -6.63 -14.11
C LYS A 92 -2.16 -5.75 -12.86
N ALA A 93 -2.90 -6.16 -11.84
CA ALA A 93 -2.98 -5.43 -10.56
C ALA A 93 -1.59 -5.21 -9.93
N SER A 94 -0.70 -6.20 -10.00
CA SER A 94 0.67 -6.10 -9.49
C SER A 94 1.56 -5.20 -10.35
N LEU A 95 1.39 -5.20 -11.67
CA LEU A 95 2.12 -4.26 -12.54
C LEU A 95 1.84 -2.80 -12.18
N PHE A 96 0.57 -2.44 -11.97
CA PHE A 96 0.23 -1.08 -11.57
C PHE A 96 0.82 -0.72 -10.21
N GLN A 97 0.91 -1.66 -9.26
CA GLN A 97 1.50 -1.39 -7.95
C GLN A 97 2.98 -1.01 -8.01
N GLN A 98 3.71 -1.37 -9.07
CA GLN A 98 5.09 -0.92 -9.25
C GLN A 98 5.21 0.59 -9.53
N LEU A 99 4.09 1.27 -9.81
CA LEU A 99 4.02 2.73 -9.91
C LEU A 99 4.00 3.42 -8.53
N ASN A 100 3.83 2.69 -7.43
CA ASN A 100 3.84 3.26 -6.09
C ASN A 100 5.16 3.99 -5.75
N PRO A 101 6.37 3.38 -5.87
CA PRO A 101 7.62 4.09 -5.55
C PRO A 101 7.81 5.38 -6.34
N VAL A 102 7.33 5.36 -7.57
CA VAL A 102 7.28 6.49 -8.48
C VAL A 102 6.41 7.62 -7.94
N VAL A 103 5.13 7.37 -7.67
CA VAL A 103 4.19 8.38 -7.21
C VAL A 103 4.56 8.88 -5.81
N THR A 104 5.02 7.97 -4.94
CA THR A 104 5.47 8.30 -3.59
C THR A 104 6.69 9.22 -3.61
N THR A 105 7.70 8.92 -4.43
CA THR A 105 8.89 9.79 -4.61
C THR A 105 8.49 11.19 -5.06
N THR A 106 7.61 11.28 -6.06
CA THR A 106 7.10 12.54 -6.57
C THR A 106 6.37 13.34 -5.49
N LEU A 107 5.46 12.72 -4.74
CA LEU A 107 4.70 13.38 -3.69
C LEU A 107 5.61 13.83 -2.53
N SER A 108 6.58 13.01 -2.14
CA SER A 108 7.60 13.39 -1.16
C SER A 108 8.46 14.56 -1.63
N ALA A 109 8.75 14.67 -2.93
CA ALA A 109 9.44 15.82 -3.49
C ALA A 109 8.61 17.10 -3.44
N PHE A 110 7.31 17.04 -3.77
CA PHE A 110 6.41 18.20 -3.67
C PHE A 110 6.27 18.73 -2.25
N GLN A 111 6.39 17.87 -1.24
CA GLN A 111 6.39 18.27 0.17
C GLN A 111 7.77 18.76 0.67
N GLY A 112 8.77 18.86 -0.22
CA GLY A 112 10.12 19.33 0.13
C GLY A 112 10.95 18.32 0.93
N ARG A 113 10.50 17.07 1.08
CA ARG A 113 11.22 16.02 1.81
C ARG A 113 12.34 15.37 0.99
N GLU A 114 12.22 15.44 -0.33
CA GLU A 114 13.29 15.05 -1.25
C GLU A 114 13.60 16.24 -2.17
N ASN A 115 14.88 16.57 -2.29
CA ASN A 115 15.36 17.61 -3.20
C ASN A 115 15.38 17.06 -4.64
N VAL A 116 14.20 16.74 -5.19
CA VAL A 116 14.07 16.30 -6.58
C VAL A 116 13.93 17.55 -7.43
N ASN A 117 15.06 18.07 -7.89
CA ASN A 117 15.04 19.21 -8.80
C ASN A 117 14.46 18.78 -10.17
N ILE A 118 13.17 19.09 -10.37
CA ILE A 118 12.32 18.66 -11.49
C ILE A 118 12.90 19.07 -12.85
N PHE A 119 13.66 20.18 -12.88
CA PHE A 119 14.28 20.74 -14.08
C PHE A 119 15.71 20.25 -14.32
N THR A 120 16.26 19.40 -13.44
CA THR A 120 17.58 18.79 -13.64
C THR A 120 17.45 17.54 -14.52
N ARG A 121 18.50 17.20 -15.29
CA ARG A 121 18.56 16.01 -16.17
C ARG A 121 18.12 14.73 -15.45
N THR A 122 18.42 14.63 -14.16
CA THR A 122 18.06 13.51 -13.30
C THR A 122 16.58 13.49 -12.92
N GLY A 123 15.96 14.65 -12.69
CA GLY A 123 14.51 14.77 -12.50
C GLY A 123 13.74 14.35 -13.74
N ALA A 124 14.13 14.83 -14.92
CA ALA A 124 13.52 14.44 -16.19
C ALA A 124 13.66 12.93 -16.48
N LEU A 125 14.80 12.32 -16.13
CA LEU A 125 14.99 10.87 -16.23
C LEU A 125 14.06 10.09 -15.30
N LYS A 126 13.90 10.53 -14.03
CA LYS A 126 12.93 9.93 -13.10
C LYS A 126 11.54 9.93 -13.72
N TRP A 127 11.04 11.09 -14.17
CA TRP A 127 9.74 11.22 -14.82
C TRP A 127 9.61 10.44 -16.14
N GLY A 128 10.70 10.31 -16.90
CA GLY A 128 10.73 9.48 -18.11
C GLY A 128 10.51 8.00 -17.81
N TRP A 129 11.19 7.45 -16.81
CA TRP A 129 11.00 6.05 -16.37
C TRP A 129 9.61 5.80 -15.78
N ILE A 130 9.06 6.80 -15.09
CA ILE A 130 7.70 6.81 -14.57
C ILE A 130 6.68 6.67 -15.71
N LEU A 131 6.75 7.55 -16.70
CA LEU A 131 5.85 7.52 -17.85
C LEU A 131 5.98 6.21 -18.63
N PHE A 132 7.22 5.70 -18.77
CA PHE A 132 7.48 4.43 -19.43
C PHE A 132 6.81 3.24 -18.71
N ALA A 133 6.89 3.19 -17.38
CA ALA A 133 6.23 2.17 -16.58
C ALA A 133 4.69 2.27 -16.65
N VAL A 134 4.13 3.49 -16.63
CA VAL A 134 2.66 3.73 -16.75
C VAL A 134 2.14 3.27 -18.11
N ILE A 135 2.86 3.58 -19.20
CA ILE A 135 2.49 3.17 -20.56
C ILE A 135 2.48 1.64 -20.69
N GLY A 136 3.47 0.95 -20.09
CA GLY A 136 3.51 -0.51 -20.06
C GLY A 136 2.33 -1.17 -19.36
N ALA A 137 1.74 -0.50 -18.35
CA ALA A 137 0.62 -1.01 -17.58
C ALA A 137 -0.76 -0.77 -18.24
N ALA A 138 -0.94 0.31 -19.00
CA ALA A 138 -2.24 0.84 -19.44
C ALA A 138 -2.82 0.25 -20.75
N LEU A 139 -2.37 -0.91 -21.21
CA LEU A 139 -2.60 -1.32 -22.60
C LEU A 139 -3.97 -1.97 -22.93
N PHE A 140 -4.88 -2.27 -21.98
CA PHE A 140 -5.96 -3.24 -22.29
C PHE A 140 -7.37 -3.01 -21.70
N ASN A 141 -7.62 -2.18 -20.67
CA ASN A 141 -9.02 -1.89 -20.24
C ASN A 141 -9.15 -0.56 -19.47
N PRO A 142 -9.79 0.49 -20.04
CA PRO A 142 -9.70 1.84 -19.48
C PRO A 142 -10.26 1.95 -18.06
N ILE A 143 -11.35 1.24 -17.72
CA ILE A 143 -12.01 1.42 -16.41
C ILE A 143 -11.22 0.71 -15.30
N GLY A 144 -10.81 -0.54 -15.53
CA GLY A 144 -10.01 -1.30 -14.56
C GLY A 144 -8.62 -0.67 -14.34
N ASP A 145 -8.00 -0.19 -15.42
CA ASP A 145 -6.70 0.47 -15.39
C ASP A 145 -6.78 1.81 -14.62
N ILE A 146 -7.85 2.60 -14.82
CA ILE A 146 -8.12 3.81 -14.02
C ILE A 146 -8.26 3.48 -12.53
N LEU A 147 -9.00 2.41 -12.19
CA LEU A 147 -9.14 1.98 -10.79
C LEU A 147 -7.79 1.59 -10.18
N PHE A 148 -6.91 0.93 -10.92
CA PHE A 148 -5.56 0.66 -10.43
C PHE A 148 -4.71 1.92 -10.28
N LEU A 149 -4.85 2.92 -11.17
CA LEU A 149 -4.17 4.21 -11.01
C LEU A 149 -4.67 4.98 -9.80
N VAL A 150 -5.98 4.99 -9.55
CA VAL A 150 -6.57 5.57 -8.33
C VAL A 150 -6.04 4.84 -7.09
N ASN A 151 -5.96 3.51 -7.13
CA ASN A 151 -5.38 2.71 -6.06
C ASN A 151 -3.95 3.14 -5.72
N VAL A 152 -3.08 3.24 -6.72
CA VAL A 152 -1.68 3.69 -6.56
C VAL A 152 -1.61 5.10 -6.01
N ALA A 153 -2.35 6.05 -6.60
CA ALA A 153 -2.35 7.43 -6.15
C ALA A 153 -2.80 7.56 -4.69
N SER A 154 -3.85 6.83 -4.31
CA SER A 154 -4.34 6.79 -2.93
C SER A 154 -3.35 6.14 -1.95
N TYR A 155 -2.64 5.07 -2.36
CA TYR A 155 -1.64 4.41 -1.49
C TYR A 155 -0.40 5.28 -1.26
N SER A 156 0.15 5.84 -2.34
CA SER A 156 1.32 6.70 -2.28
C SER A 156 1.02 7.96 -1.48
N SER A 157 -0.14 8.57 -1.69
CA SER A 157 -0.60 9.66 -0.83
C SER A 157 -0.63 9.18 0.61
N TYR A 158 -1.28 8.04 0.90
CA TYR A 158 -1.37 7.52 2.26
C TYR A 158 -0.01 7.49 2.98
N LEU A 159 0.98 6.83 2.37
CA LEU A 159 2.30 6.66 2.98
C LEU A 159 3.04 7.98 3.18
N VAL A 160 2.88 8.92 2.24
CA VAL A 160 3.55 10.22 2.34
C VAL A 160 2.99 11.04 3.49
N TYR A 161 1.69 11.16 3.69
CA TYR A 161 1.24 12.02 4.80
C TYR A 161 1.20 11.28 6.14
N ILE A 162 0.94 9.96 6.18
CA ILE A 162 0.98 9.22 7.45
C ILE A 162 2.36 9.35 8.12
N SER A 163 3.43 9.51 7.34
CA SER A 163 4.79 9.75 7.88
C SER A 163 4.99 11.12 8.51
N ASP A 164 4.18 12.14 8.20
CA ASP A 164 4.18 13.38 8.99
C ASP A 164 3.57 13.13 10.36
N LEU A 165 2.41 12.48 10.39
CA LEU A 165 1.67 12.20 11.62
C LEU A 165 2.41 11.22 12.53
N LEU A 166 3.21 10.33 11.97
CA LEU A 166 4.03 9.37 12.73
C LEU A 166 5.11 10.05 13.59
N ASN A 167 5.40 11.34 13.38
CA ASN A 167 6.26 12.12 14.28
C ASN A 167 5.53 12.57 15.56
N GLU A 168 4.21 12.74 15.50
CA GLU A 168 3.40 13.24 16.62
C GLU A 168 2.62 12.12 17.33
N TYR A 169 2.28 11.07 16.60
CA TYR A 169 1.43 9.98 17.08
C TYR A 169 2.07 8.62 16.85
N PRO A 170 1.82 7.65 17.75
CA PRO A 170 2.33 6.30 17.60
C PRO A 170 1.67 5.56 16.43
N ALA A 171 2.44 4.70 15.76
CA ALA A 171 2.01 4.01 14.54
C ALA A 171 0.74 3.16 14.71
N ILE A 172 0.58 2.51 15.87
CA ILE A 172 -0.56 1.63 16.14
C ILE A 172 -1.85 2.45 16.26
N LEU A 173 -1.80 3.60 16.96
CA LEU A 173 -2.94 4.50 17.13
C LEU A 173 -3.41 5.07 15.78
N LEU A 174 -2.49 5.55 14.94
CA LEU A 174 -2.83 6.05 13.61
C LEU A 174 -3.42 4.96 12.71
N THR A 175 -2.90 3.73 12.81
CA THR A 175 -3.45 2.57 12.08
C THR A 175 -4.88 2.28 12.54
N ALA A 176 -5.13 2.27 13.86
CA ALA A 176 -6.47 2.06 14.41
C ALA A 176 -7.46 3.12 13.93
N TRP A 177 -7.10 4.41 13.97
CA TRP A 177 -7.95 5.50 13.47
C TRP A 177 -8.24 5.40 11.98
N THR A 178 -7.24 5.00 11.18
CA THR A 178 -7.41 4.75 9.74
C THR A 178 -8.42 3.64 9.47
N TYR A 179 -8.41 2.58 10.29
CA TYR A 179 -9.37 1.47 10.15
C TYR A 179 -10.77 1.79 10.70
N ILE A 180 -10.91 2.58 11.76
CA ILE A 180 -12.22 3.03 12.27
C ILE A 180 -13.01 3.72 11.15
N SER A 181 -12.37 4.73 10.56
CA SER A 181 -12.93 5.55 9.49
C SER A 181 -13.08 4.79 8.19
N GLY A 182 -12.17 3.84 7.89
CA GLY A 182 -12.33 2.95 6.76
C GLY A 182 -13.49 1.96 6.90
N VAL A 183 -13.74 1.42 8.09
CA VAL A 183 -14.95 0.61 8.35
C VAL A 183 -16.21 1.46 8.16
N ALA A 184 -16.22 2.70 8.65
CA ALA A 184 -17.35 3.61 8.46
C ALA A 184 -17.63 3.89 6.97
N PHE A 185 -16.60 4.27 6.20
CA PHE A 185 -16.74 4.55 4.77
C PHE A 185 -17.13 3.31 3.96
N ASN A 186 -16.47 2.17 4.19
CA ASN A 186 -16.83 0.90 3.54
C ASN A 186 -18.26 0.48 3.88
N GLY A 187 -18.70 0.74 5.11
CA GLY A 187 -20.08 0.48 5.54
C GLY A 187 -21.09 1.33 4.76
N ILE A 188 -20.81 2.62 4.58
CA ILE A 188 -21.64 3.52 3.75
C ILE A 188 -21.66 3.04 2.30
N CYS A 189 -20.51 2.69 1.72
CA CYS A 189 -20.43 2.15 0.37
C CYS A 189 -21.18 0.82 0.22
N LEU A 190 -21.14 -0.04 1.24
CA LEU A 190 -21.89 -1.30 1.25
C LEU A 190 -23.41 -1.06 1.30
N LEU A 191 -23.87 -0.12 2.13
CA LEU A 191 -25.27 0.28 2.18
C LEU A 191 -25.73 0.84 0.84
N PHE A 192 -24.94 1.71 0.22
CA PHE A 192 -25.25 2.28 -1.09
C PHE A 192 -25.29 1.21 -2.18
N ALA A 193 -24.32 0.28 -2.17
CA ALA A 193 -24.32 -0.86 -3.08
C ALA A 193 -25.57 -1.73 -2.91
N TRP A 194 -25.98 -2.01 -1.68
CA TRP A 194 -27.20 -2.77 -1.38
C TRP A 194 -28.47 -2.06 -1.84
N MET A 195 -28.54 -0.73 -1.70
CA MET A 195 -29.68 0.07 -2.17
C MET A 195 -29.82 0.11 -3.69
N LEU A 196 -28.70 0.03 -4.43
CA LEU A 196 -28.67 0.12 -5.89
C LEU A 196 -28.65 -1.25 -6.60
N SER A 197 -28.33 -2.32 -5.88
CA SER A 197 -28.13 -3.65 -6.48
C SER A 197 -29.44 -4.42 -6.63
N GLU A 198 -29.69 -4.97 -7.83
CA GLU A 198 -30.74 -5.98 -8.06
C GLU A 198 -30.34 -7.40 -7.61
N SER A 199 -29.06 -7.60 -7.27
CA SER A 199 -28.49 -8.90 -6.87
C SER A 199 -28.18 -8.96 -5.36
N PRO A 200 -28.15 -10.15 -4.73
CA PRO A 200 -27.90 -10.28 -3.30
C PRO A 200 -26.44 -9.97 -2.95
N VAL A 201 -26.16 -8.73 -2.57
CA VAL A 201 -24.84 -8.26 -2.11
C VAL A 201 -24.32 -9.06 -0.90
N PHE A 202 -25.23 -9.61 -0.09
CA PHE A 202 -24.93 -10.38 1.13
C PHE A 202 -24.64 -11.88 0.90
N HIS A 203 -24.52 -12.34 -0.35
CA HIS A 203 -24.10 -13.71 -0.61
C HIS A 203 -22.62 -13.89 -0.21
N PHE A 204 -22.37 -14.77 0.77
CA PHE A 204 -21.02 -15.02 1.25
C PHE A 204 -20.79 -16.52 1.51
N PRO A 205 -19.84 -17.17 0.82
CA PRO A 205 -19.54 -18.59 0.99
C PRO A 205 -18.79 -18.85 2.31
N PRO A 206 -18.99 -20.01 2.97
CA PRO A 206 -18.22 -20.38 4.17
C PRO A 206 -16.70 -20.40 3.94
N LYS A 207 -16.25 -20.77 2.73
CA LYS A 207 -14.83 -20.75 2.34
C LYS A 207 -14.23 -19.34 2.37
N GLY A 208 -15.04 -18.30 2.17
CA GLY A 208 -14.63 -16.91 2.23
C GLY A 208 -14.24 -16.44 3.63
N ILE A 209 -14.69 -17.13 4.68
CA ILE A 209 -14.41 -16.74 6.08
C ILE A 209 -12.90 -16.78 6.34
N LEU A 210 -12.22 -17.84 5.91
CA LEU A 210 -10.78 -17.98 6.12
C LEU A 210 -10.00 -16.87 5.41
N ALA A 211 -10.43 -16.49 4.20
CA ALA A 211 -9.82 -15.41 3.45
C ALA A 211 -10.10 -14.02 4.05
N VAL A 212 -11.27 -13.81 4.65
CA VAL A 212 -11.58 -12.60 5.43
C VAL A 212 -10.70 -12.53 6.68
N LEU A 213 -10.53 -13.64 7.39
CA LEU A 213 -9.65 -13.71 8.56
C LEU A 213 -8.19 -13.46 8.17
N TYR A 214 -7.71 -14.09 7.11
CA TYR A 214 -6.37 -13.88 6.58
C TYR A 214 -6.16 -12.42 6.16
N GLY A 215 -7.11 -11.85 5.40
CA GLY A 215 -7.08 -10.47 4.98
C GLY A 215 -7.12 -9.50 6.17
N GLY A 216 -7.94 -9.77 7.17
CA GLY A 216 -8.15 -8.88 8.32
C GLY A 216 -6.97 -8.90 9.29
N ILE A 217 -6.48 -10.09 9.64
CA ILE A 217 -5.41 -10.23 10.63
C ILE A 217 -4.05 -9.95 9.99
N PHE A 218 -3.73 -10.60 8.88
CA PHE A 218 -2.39 -10.51 8.29
C PHE A 218 -2.28 -9.30 7.38
N SER A 219 -3.07 -9.24 6.31
CA SER A 219 -2.92 -8.18 5.31
C SER A 219 -3.37 -6.80 5.83
N SER A 220 -4.25 -6.74 6.82
CA SER A 220 -4.75 -5.48 7.39
C SER A 220 -4.05 -5.11 8.68
N THR A 221 -4.19 -5.89 9.75
CA THR A 221 -3.59 -5.52 11.05
C THR A 221 -2.06 -5.59 11.01
N ILE A 222 -1.49 -6.76 10.74
CA ILE A 222 -0.03 -6.97 10.83
C ILE A 222 0.69 -6.09 9.80
N VAL A 223 0.28 -6.15 8.54
CA VAL A 223 0.97 -5.42 7.46
C VAL A 223 0.93 -3.91 7.65
N TYR A 224 -0.22 -3.31 7.98
CA TYR A 224 -0.26 -1.84 8.14
C TYR A 224 0.44 -1.36 9.42
N ILE A 225 0.43 -2.15 10.51
CA ILE A 225 1.28 -1.86 11.68
C ILE A 225 2.75 -1.88 11.25
N LEU A 226 3.19 -2.92 10.54
CA LEU A 226 4.59 -3.04 10.08
C LEU A 226 4.96 -1.91 9.13
N ILE A 227 4.12 -1.62 8.14
CA ILE A 227 4.34 -0.51 7.19
C ILE A 227 4.47 0.81 7.93
N ASN A 228 3.54 1.13 8.84
CA ASN A 228 3.58 2.41 9.55
C ASN A 228 4.78 2.48 10.51
N TRP A 229 5.12 1.37 11.17
CA TRP A 229 6.33 1.28 11.98
C TRP A 229 7.60 1.44 11.13
N ILE A 230 7.70 0.78 9.97
CA ILE A 230 8.84 0.96 9.05
C ILE A 230 8.90 2.39 8.52
N ASN A 231 7.75 2.97 8.16
CA ASN A 231 7.62 4.33 7.64
C ASN A 231 7.90 5.40 8.70
N GLN A 232 7.85 5.05 9.98
CA GLN A 232 8.30 5.90 11.08
C GLN A 232 9.84 5.89 11.21
N GLN A 233 10.48 4.81 10.75
CA GLN A 233 11.92 4.58 10.89
C GLN A 233 12.70 4.87 9.60
N THR A 234 11.98 5.08 8.49
CA THR A 234 12.51 5.25 7.14
C THR A 234 11.63 6.23 6.37
N SER A 235 11.93 6.46 5.09
CA SER A 235 11.12 7.33 4.23
C SER A 235 10.05 6.55 3.44
N PRO A 236 8.91 7.16 3.11
CA PRO A 236 7.90 6.52 2.25
C PRO A 236 8.43 6.00 0.90
N PRO A 237 9.33 6.74 0.20
CA PRO A 237 9.97 6.23 -1.01
C PRO A 237 10.82 4.97 -0.78
N PHE A 238 11.43 4.83 0.40
CA PHE A 238 12.16 3.60 0.75
C PHE A 238 11.22 2.41 0.92
N VAL A 239 10.11 2.58 1.65
CA VAL A 239 9.10 1.51 1.84
C VAL A 239 8.58 1.02 0.50
N THR A 240 8.18 1.95 -0.36
CA THR A 240 7.58 1.62 -1.66
C THR A 240 8.55 1.05 -2.68
N ALA A 241 9.87 1.21 -2.49
CA ALA A 241 10.88 0.59 -3.36
C ALA A 241 10.87 -0.95 -3.29
N PHE A 242 10.25 -1.54 -2.27
CA PHE A 242 10.17 -3.00 -2.09
C PHE A 242 8.92 -3.63 -2.75
N ILE A 243 7.92 -2.85 -3.14
CA ILE A 243 6.69 -3.33 -3.81
C ILE A 243 6.93 -4.19 -5.06
N PRO A 244 7.99 -4.00 -5.87
CA PRO A 244 8.31 -4.94 -6.94
C PRO A 244 8.46 -6.40 -6.46
N LEU A 245 8.88 -6.65 -5.21
CA LEU A 245 8.95 -8.00 -4.64
C LEU A 245 7.57 -8.63 -4.44
N GLN A 246 6.55 -7.86 -4.09
CA GLN A 246 5.17 -8.35 -4.05
C GLN A 246 4.74 -8.89 -5.42
N THR A 247 5.16 -8.24 -6.51
CA THR A 247 4.86 -8.74 -7.87
C THR A 247 5.47 -10.12 -8.10
N VAL A 248 6.72 -10.35 -7.66
CA VAL A 248 7.35 -11.67 -7.76
C VAL A 248 6.53 -12.74 -7.04
N PHE A 249 6.07 -12.45 -5.82
CA PHE A 249 5.19 -13.35 -5.07
C PHE A 249 3.86 -13.60 -5.81
N VAL A 250 3.22 -12.56 -6.34
CA VAL A 250 1.94 -12.71 -7.08
C VAL A 250 2.14 -13.60 -8.29
N VAL A 251 3.17 -13.38 -9.11
CA VAL A 251 3.43 -14.16 -10.33
C VAL A 251 3.64 -15.64 -10.00
N ILE A 252 4.46 -15.94 -9.00
CA ILE A 252 4.75 -17.32 -8.61
C ILE A 252 3.48 -17.98 -8.07
N LEU A 253 2.78 -17.32 -7.14
CA LEU A 253 1.60 -17.88 -6.50
C LEU A 253 0.41 -18.00 -7.48
N SER A 254 0.21 -17.04 -8.38
CA SER A 254 -0.86 -17.11 -9.39
C SER A 254 -0.59 -18.20 -10.43
N ALA A 255 0.66 -18.38 -10.84
CA ALA A 255 1.03 -19.47 -11.74
C ALA A 255 0.82 -20.85 -11.08
N VAL A 256 1.27 -21.02 -9.83
CA VAL A 256 1.20 -22.30 -9.11
C VAL A 256 -0.22 -22.67 -8.69
N PHE A 257 -0.98 -21.73 -8.11
CA PHE A 257 -2.29 -22.04 -7.52
C PHE A 257 -3.47 -21.85 -8.46
N LEU A 258 -3.39 -20.90 -9.39
CA LEU A 258 -4.51 -20.58 -10.31
C LEU A 258 -4.26 -21.11 -11.72
N GLY A 259 -3.05 -21.61 -12.03
CA GLY A 259 -2.67 -22.02 -13.37
C GLY A 259 -2.69 -20.88 -14.38
N GLU A 260 -2.52 -19.63 -13.90
CA GLU A 260 -2.57 -18.45 -14.76
C GLU A 260 -1.43 -18.48 -15.77
N THR A 261 -1.79 -18.55 -17.04
CA THR A 261 -0.84 -18.32 -18.12
C THR A 261 -0.68 -16.83 -18.31
N VAL A 262 0.52 -16.31 -18.04
CA VAL A 262 0.86 -14.91 -18.29
C VAL A 262 0.76 -14.66 -19.79
N GLY A 263 -0.16 -13.79 -20.19
CA GLY A 263 -0.33 -13.44 -21.60
C GLY A 263 0.92 -12.75 -22.15
N ALA A 264 1.16 -12.85 -23.46
CA ALA A 264 2.32 -12.18 -24.09
C ALA A 264 2.37 -10.67 -23.77
N GLN A 265 1.20 -10.05 -23.69
CA GLN A 265 0.99 -8.66 -23.32
C GLN A 265 1.42 -8.33 -21.88
N GLU A 266 1.11 -9.23 -20.95
CA GLU A 266 1.50 -9.15 -19.54
C GLU A 266 3.01 -9.33 -19.37
N ILE A 267 3.62 -10.25 -20.14
CA ILE A 267 5.09 -10.41 -20.17
C ILE A 267 5.76 -9.12 -20.65
N ILE A 268 5.27 -8.54 -21.75
CA ILE A 268 5.82 -7.28 -22.31
C ILE A 268 5.66 -6.13 -21.30
N GLY A 269 4.48 -5.96 -20.72
CA GLY A 269 4.23 -4.95 -19.69
C GLY A 269 5.11 -5.14 -18.46
N GLY A 270 5.27 -6.39 -17.99
CA GLY A 270 6.16 -6.73 -16.88
C GLY A 270 7.62 -6.38 -17.14
N LEU A 271 8.15 -6.71 -18.32
CA LEU A 271 9.52 -6.34 -18.71
C LEU A 271 9.71 -4.83 -18.75
N ILE A 272 8.75 -4.09 -19.32
CA ILE A 272 8.77 -2.62 -19.38
C ILE A 272 8.81 -2.02 -17.97
N VAL A 273 7.98 -2.52 -17.06
CA VAL A 273 7.93 -2.02 -15.68
C VAL A 273 9.22 -2.39 -14.93
N CYS A 274 9.75 -3.60 -15.08
CA CYS A 274 11.05 -3.95 -14.50
C CYS A 274 12.14 -2.99 -14.96
N VAL A 275 12.25 -2.72 -16.26
CA VAL A 275 13.22 -1.76 -16.80
C VAL A 275 13.01 -0.36 -16.21
N GLY A 276 11.76 0.11 -16.10
CA GLY A 276 11.44 1.40 -15.49
C GLY A 276 11.86 1.49 -14.01
N VAL A 277 11.58 0.45 -13.21
CA VAL A 277 11.95 0.40 -11.79
C VAL A 277 13.47 0.30 -11.62
N PHE A 278 14.15 -0.57 -12.37
CA PHE A 278 15.62 -0.67 -12.32
C PHE A 278 16.29 0.63 -12.77
N GLY A 279 15.76 1.28 -13.81
CA GLY A 279 16.21 2.60 -14.25
C GLY A 279 16.08 3.66 -13.15
N LEU A 280 14.94 3.68 -12.44
CA LEU A 280 14.72 4.59 -11.31
C LEU A 280 15.70 4.32 -10.16
N VAL A 281 15.90 3.06 -9.78
CA VAL A 281 16.84 2.67 -8.72
C VAL A 281 18.27 3.07 -9.09
N TYR A 282 18.68 2.80 -10.34
CA TYR A 282 20.01 3.18 -10.84
C TYR A 282 20.22 4.69 -10.79
N VAL A 283 19.23 5.47 -11.21
CA VAL A 283 19.27 6.95 -11.15
C VAL A 283 19.47 7.42 -9.71
N ARG A 284 18.73 6.86 -8.75
CA ARG A 284 18.87 7.22 -7.31
C ARG A 284 20.22 6.81 -6.72
N TRP A 285 20.74 5.64 -7.11
CA TRP A 285 22.07 5.19 -6.69
C TRP A 285 23.16 6.11 -7.22
N SER A 286 23.05 6.54 -8.49
CA SER A 286 24.01 7.46 -9.12
C SER A 286 24.03 8.86 -8.48
N GLU A 287 22.96 9.26 -7.79
CA GLU A 287 22.87 10.53 -7.07
C GLU A 287 23.45 10.49 -5.65
N GLY A 288 24.03 9.35 -5.20
CA GLY A 288 24.56 9.20 -3.84
C GLY A 288 23.49 9.16 -2.74
N GLN A 289 22.20 9.20 -3.10
CA GLN A 289 21.06 9.06 -2.17
C GLN A 289 20.83 7.62 -1.72
N GLY A 290 21.63 6.66 -2.19
CA GLY A 290 21.58 5.26 -1.74
C GLY A 290 21.97 5.08 -0.27
N GLU A 291 22.85 5.93 0.26
CA GLU A 291 23.32 5.88 1.66
C GLU A 291 22.39 6.63 2.63
N SER A 292 21.59 7.59 2.14
CA SER A 292 20.62 8.31 2.98
C SER A 292 19.38 7.48 3.33
N LEU A 293 19.13 6.36 2.63
CA LEU A 293 18.06 5.41 2.93
C LEU A 293 18.30 4.66 4.25
N CYS A 294 19.56 4.53 4.67
CA CYS A 294 19.96 3.91 5.95
C CYS A 294 20.33 4.94 7.02
N SER A 295 20.64 6.17 6.63
CA SER A 295 21.30 7.16 7.49
C SER A 295 20.49 8.44 7.71
N GLY A 296 19.35 8.61 7.02
CA GLY A 296 18.61 9.85 6.97
C GLY A 296 17.97 10.36 8.26
N ASP A 297 18.11 9.67 9.40
CA ASP A 297 17.59 10.13 10.69
C ASP A 297 18.43 9.66 11.91
N GLN A 298 19.72 9.38 11.76
CA GLN A 298 20.57 9.23 12.96
C GLN A 298 20.73 10.57 13.70
N GLU A 299 20.46 11.70 13.03
CA GLU A 299 20.32 13.03 13.66
C GLU A 299 18.97 13.23 14.38
N ARG A 300 17.86 12.66 13.89
CA ARG A 300 16.53 12.84 14.53
C ARG A 300 16.37 12.07 15.84
N VAL A 301 17.21 11.05 16.08
CA VAL A 301 17.23 10.28 17.33
C VAL A 301 18.16 10.91 18.38
N HIS A 302 19.19 11.66 17.98
CA HIS A 302 20.18 12.17 18.94
C HIS A 302 19.75 13.46 19.66
N ASP A 303 18.84 14.24 19.06
CA ASP A 303 18.40 15.54 19.62
C ASP A 303 17.33 15.43 20.72
N THR A 304 16.86 14.22 21.05
CA THR A 304 15.89 14.02 22.15
C THR A 304 16.52 13.63 23.49
N ASP A 305 17.85 13.47 23.56
CA ASP A 305 18.54 13.08 24.81
C ASP A 305 19.46 14.16 25.42
N GLU A 306 19.57 15.35 24.82
CA GLU A 306 20.38 16.45 25.37
C GLU A 306 19.62 17.78 25.53
N THR A 307 18.53 17.79 26.30
CA THR A 307 18.16 19.01 27.05
C THR A 307 17.60 18.66 28.42
N SER A 308 18.48 18.17 29.29
CA SER A 308 18.31 18.34 30.73
C SER A 308 19.48 19.16 31.30
N PRO A 309 19.35 20.49 31.45
CA PRO A 309 20.04 21.21 32.49
C PRO A 309 19.05 21.51 33.63
N LEU A 310 19.21 20.75 34.71
CA LEU A 310 19.43 21.22 36.09
C LEU A 310 19.05 22.68 36.44
N LEU A 311 18.41 22.80 37.62
CA LEU A 311 18.24 23.97 38.52
C LEU A 311 17.04 24.87 38.17
N SER A 312 16.18 25.31 39.10
CA SER A 312 16.11 25.28 40.57
C SER A 312 14.73 25.81 40.97
#